data_AF-A0A955PRM5-F1
#
_entry.id   AF-A0A955PRM5-F1
#
_cell.length_a   1.000
_cell.length_b   1.000
_cell.length_c   1.000
_cell.angle_alpha   90.00
_cell.angle_beta   90.00
_cell.angle_gamma   90.00
#
_symmetry.space_group_name_H-M   'P 1'
#
loop_
_entity.id
_entity.type
_entity.pdbx_description
1 polymer ?
#
loop_
_entity_poly.entity_id
_entity_poly.type
_entity_poly.pdbx_seq_one_letter_code
_entity_poly.pdbx_strand_id
1 'polypeptide(L)'
;MWRLTGFLTLMLAAFQGAYSDAEPIDVGLEKQLFFDRKFIDSSENVAIQMNKPTKLGPVIKADQPWEDFRLTSYFTVIQDGHMAKAYYSCFSVDQWHVDDAWENHAYLCYAESLDGVHWEKPNLGIVEFEGTKENNILMKSVVDGTVFIDPNAAKEKRYKLLHTIGPHKGGLRVSYSADGIHFTTPDKPVIDWTPDSQQNAFWDDRIGKYVALLR
;
A
#
# COMPACT_ATOMS: atom_id res chain seq x y z
N MET A 1 -7.54 44.77 63.52
CA MET A 1 -7.09 44.59 62.13
C MET A 1 -7.66 43.25 61.66
N TRP A 2 -8.73 43.27 60.88
CA TRP A 2 -9.53 42.09 60.53
C TRP A 2 -8.88 41.30 59.38
N ARG A 3 -8.81 39.97 59.49
CA ARG A 3 -8.53 39.07 58.36
C ARG A 3 -9.66 38.05 58.29
N LEU A 4 -10.46 38.14 57.24
CA LEU A 4 -11.52 37.19 56.89
C LEU A 4 -10.89 35.93 56.27
N THR A 5 -11.15 34.78 56.88
CA THR A 5 -10.89 33.45 56.32
C THR A 5 -12.15 33.02 55.56
N GLY A 6 -12.06 32.97 54.22
CA GLY A 6 -13.13 32.42 53.38
C GLY A 6 -12.99 30.91 53.25
N PHE A 7 -13.98 30.15 53.71
CA PHE A 7 -14.13 28.74 53.36
C PHE A 7 -14.86 28.64 52.01
N LEU A 8 -14.20 28.04 51.02
CA LEU A 8 -14.82 27.70 49.74
C LEU A 8 -15.36 26.27 49.84
N THR A 9 -16.67 26.12 50.01
CA THR A 9 -17.32 24.81 49.98
C THR A 9 -17.51 24.40 48.51
N LEU A 10 -16.68 23.48 48.01
CA LEU A 10 -16.95 22.82 46.73
C LEU A 10 -18.13 21.85 46.92
N MET A 11 -19.29 22.15 46.35
CA MET A 11 -20.33 21.15 46.15
C MET A 11 -19.88 20.20 45.04
N LEU A 12 -19.57 18.94 45.39
CA LEU A 12 -19.55 17.86 44.40
C LEU A 12 -20.99 17.65 43.91
N ALA A 13 -21.32 18.18 42.75
CA ALA A 13 -22.46 17.69 41.99
C ALA A 13 -22.07 16.29 41.50
N ALA A 14 -22.70 15.25 42.05
CA ALA A 14 -22.64 13.92 41.48
C ALA A 14 -23.27 14.00 40.07
N PHE A 15 -22.44 13.97 39.03
CA PHE A 15 -22.91 13.71 37.68
C PHE A 15 -23.39 12.25 37.65
N GLN A 16 -24.66 12.02 37.97
CA GLN A 16 -25.36 10.85 37.49
C GLN A 16 -25.56 11.05 35.99
N GLY A 17 -24.53 10.68 35.21
CA GLY A 17 -24.67 10.57 33.77
C GLY A 17 -25.81 9.60 33.48
N ALA A 18 -26.85 10.08 32.81
CA ALA A 18 -27.87 9.21 32.24
C ALA A 18 -27.14 8.27 31.26
N TYR A 19 -27.06 6.99 31.62
CA TYR A 19 -26.66 5.95 30.68
C TYR A 19 -27.67 5.99 29.52
N SER A 20 -27.17 6.26 28.32
CA SER A 20 -27.96 6.06 27.10
C SER A 20 -28.23 4.57 26.99
N ASP A 21 -29.49 4.16 26.88
CA ASP A 21 -29.92 2.81 26.44
C ASP A 21 -29.55 2.59 24.95
N ALA A 22 -28.28 2.77 24.60
CA ALA A 22 -27.80 2.42 23.27
C ALA A 22 -27.80 0.90 23.15
N GLU A 23 -28.43 0.37 22.10
CA GLU A 23 -28.38 -1.06 21.84
C GLU A 23 -26.93 -1.53 21.74
N PRO A 24 -26.57 -2.68 22.34
CA PRO A 24 -25.24 -3.24 22.23
C PRO A 24 -24.82 -3.40 20.77
N ILE A 25 -23.62 -2.93 20.43
CA ILE A 25 -23.07 -3.12 19.09
C ILE A 25 -22.54 -4.56 18.99
N ASP A 26 -23.21 -5.40 18.19
CA ASP A 26 -22.69 -6.73 17.86
C ASP A 26 -21.50 -6.61 16.88
N VAL A 27 -20.33 -7.03 17.35
CA VAL A 27 -19.07 -7.02 16.58
C VAL A 27 -18.63 -8.41 16.17
N GLY A 28 -19.32 -9.47 16.61
CA GLY A 28 -18.94 -10.86 16.37
C GLY A 28 -17.48 -11.16 16.74
N LEU A 29 -16.80 -11.94 15.88
CA LEU A 29 -15.37 -12.25 15.98
C LEU A 29 -14.50 -11.40 15.04
N GLU A 30 -15.10 -10.37 14.43
CA GLU A 30 -14.48 -9.58 13.39
C GLU A 30 -13.49 -8.57 13.97
N LYS A 31 -12.37 -8.36 13.28
CA LYS A 31 -11.42 -7.31 13.66
C LYS A 31 -12.06 -5.94 13.50
N GLN A 32 -12.06 -5.16 14.57
CA GLN A 32 -12.57 -3.78 14.57
C GLN A 32 -11.42 -2.80 14.47
N LEU A 33 -11.55 -1.80 13.59
CA LEU A 33 -10.60 -0.69 13.55
C LEU A 33 -10.93 0.27 14.71
N PHE A 34 -9.97 0.43 15.63
CA PHE A 34 -10.13 1.28 16.80
C PHE A 34 -9.44 2.64 16.57
N PHE A 35 -10.10 3.51 15.81
CA PHE A 35 -9.57 4.81 15.39
C PHE A 35 -10.55 5.97 15.63
N ASP A 36 -11.79 5.65 15.97
CA ASP A 36 -12.85 6.60 16.27
C ASP A 36 -13.50 6.26 17.63
N ARG A 37 -14.60 6.95 17.96
CA ARG A 37 -15.32 6.76 19.23
C ARG A 37 -16.43 5.70 19.15
N LYS A 38 -16.59 5.00 18.02
CA LYS A 38 -17.74 4.10 17.80
C LYS A 38 -17.86 3.01 18.86
N PHE A 39 -16.72 2.49 19.34
CA PHE A 39 -16.66 1.41 20.33
C PHE A 39 -16.25 1.90 21.73
N ILE A 40 -16.35 3.19 22.01
CA ILE A 40 -16.00 3.77 23.31
C ILE A 40 -17.27 4.28 23.99
N ASP A 41 -17.70 3.57 25.03
CA ASP A 41 -18.81 4.00 25.89
C ASP A 41 -18.36 5.15 26.81
N SER A 42 -17.21 4.98 27.48
CA SER A 42 -16.61 6.03 28.32
C SER A 42 -15.08 5.99 28.28
N SER A 43 -14.47 7.12 28.62
CA SER A 43 -13.02 7.29 28.71
C SER A 43 -12.71 8.29 29.82
N GLU A 44 -11.87 7.93 30.78
CA GLU A 44 -11.44 8.82 31.86
C GLU A 44 -9.91 8.95 31.86
N ASN A 45 -9.40 10.18 31.91
CA ASN A 45 -7.97 10.50 31.91
C ASN A 45 -7.16 9.87 30.74
N VAL A 46 -7.83 9.52 29.64
CA VAL A 46 -7.23 8.97 28.41
C VAL A 46 -7.87 9.62 27.19
N ALA A 47 -7.13 9.67 26.08
CA ALA A 47 -7.62 10.18 24.81
C ALA A 47 -7.08 9.34 23.64
N ILE A 48 -7.89 9.19 22.58
CA ILE A 48 -7.38 8.70 21.30
C ILE A 48 -6.47 9.78 20.73
N GLN A 49 -5.23 9.42 20.43
CA GLN A 49 -4.27 10.29 19.78
C GLN A 49 -3.62 9.56 18.62
N MET A 50 -3.59 10.20 17.45
CA MET A 50 -2.80 9.70 16.32
C MET A 50 -1.31 9.84 16.65
N ASN A 51 -0.57 8.73 16.53
CA ASN A 51 0.88 8.77 16.66
C ASN A 51 1.45 9.74 15.60
N LYS A 52 2.33 10.65 16.03
CA LYS A 52 2.96 11.60 15.10
C LYS A 52 4.03 10.86 14.30
N PRO A 53 3.93 10.79 12.96
CA PRO A 53 4.98 10.21 12.15
C PRO A 53 6.23 11.08 12.19
N THR A 54 7.41 10.45 12.20
CA THR A 54 8.69 11.14 12.03
C THR A 54 9.07 11.14 10.56
N LYS A 55 9.33 12.31 9.99
CA LYS A 55 9.79 12.44 8.60
C LYS A 55 11.28 12.07 8.52
N LEU A 56 11.58 10.90 7.96
CA LEU A 56 12.96 10.40 7.83
C LEU A 56 13.68 10.87 6.54
N GLY A 57 12.96 11.53 5.63
CA GLY A 57 13.46 11.84 4.29
C GLY A 57 13.21 10.69 3.30
N PRO A 58 13.80 10.74 2.09
CA PRO A 58 13.64 9.68 1.10
C PRO A 58 14.43 8.42 1.52
N VAL A 59 13.69 7.32 1.72
CA VAL A 59 14.25 6.01 2.11
C VAL A 59 14.51 5.09 0.92
N ILE A 60 13.85 5.34 -0.22
CA ILE A 60 14.19 4.78 -1.53
C ILE A 60 14.50 5.96 -2.45
N LYS A 61 15.63 5.90 -3.15
CA LYS A 61 16.12 6.96 -4.03
C LYS A 61 16.23 6.44 -5.46
N ALA A 62 16.11 7.33 -6.45
CA ALA A 62 16.55 7.05 -7.81
C ALA A 62 18.08 7.07 -7.83
N ASP A 63 18.71 5.92 -7.76
CA ASP A 63 20.17 5.77 -7.68
C ASP A 63 20.71 4.71 -8.64
N GLN A 64 19.85 4.19 -9.52
CA GLN A 64 20.22 3.22 -10.55
C GLN A 64 19.98 3.78 -11.96
N PRO A 65 20.73 3.33 -12.98
CA PRO A 65 20.60 3.82 -14.36
C PRO A 65 19.19 3.66 -14.97
N TRP A 66 18.46 2.59 -14.61
CA TRP A 66 17.07 2.40 -15.09
C TRP A 66 16.05 3.32 -14.42
N GLU A 67 16.48 4.13 -13.45
CA GLU A 67 15.68 5.10 -12.69
C GLU A 67 16.04 6.54 -13.05
N ASP A 68 16.91 6.75 -14.05
CA ASP A 68 17.60 8.03 -14.34
C ASP A 68 16.64 9.22 -14.49
N PHE A 69 15.46 9.00 -15.07
CA PHE A 69 14.47 10.05 -15.17
C PHE A 69 13.69 10.26 -13.87
N ARG A 70 13.01 9.21 -13.38
CA ARG A 70 12.28 9.28 -12.11
C ARG A 70 11.85 7.92 -11.58
N LEU A 71 11.65 7.86 -10.27
CA LEU A 71 10.67 6.96 -9.65
C LEU A 71 9.28 7.60 -9.81
N THR A 72 8.27 6.82 -10.16
CA THR A 72 6.88 7.31 -10.27
C THR A 72 6.24 7.42 -8.89
N SER A 73 5.02 7.96 -8.79
CA SER A 73 4.26 7.94 -7.53
C SER A 73 3.66 6.58 -7.21
N TYR A 74 3.86 5.57 -8.06
CA TYR A 74 3.19 4.28 -7.97
C TYR A 74 4.10 3.24 -7.31
N PHE A 75 3.73 2.94 -6.06
CA PHE A 75 4.46 2.08 -5.15
C PHE A 75 3.48 1.13 -4.47
N THR A 76 3.96 -0.07 -4.17
CA THR A 76 3.26 -0.98 -3.27
C THR A 76 4.27 -1.54 -2.29
N VAL A 77 4.03 -1.33 -1.00
CA VAL A 77 4.82 -1.94 0.07
C VAL A 77 3.95 -2.96 0.78
N ILE A 78 4.41 -4.22 0.79
CA ILE A 78 3.74 -5.32 1.47
C ILE A 78 4.69 -5.99 2.44
N GLN A 79 4.16 -6.47 3.57
CA GLN A 79 4.90 -7.30 4.51
C GLN A 79 4.64 -8.78 4.17
N ASP A 80 5.68 -9.56 3.90
CA ASP A 80 5.62 -11.03 3.85
C ASP A 80 6.60 -11.63 4.87
N GLY A 81 6.06 -12.21 5.94
CA GLY A 81 6.87 -12.67 7.06
C GLY A 81 7.65 -11.52 7.70
N HIS A 82 8.98 -11.66 7.78
CA HIS A 82 9.87 -10.63 8.34
C HIS A 82 10.33 -9.59 7.33
N MET A 83 10.04 -9.79 6.04
CA MET A 83 10.53 -8.92 4.96
C MET A 83 9.41 -7.97 4.50
N ALA A 84 9.72 -6.68 4.46
CA ALA A 84 8.96 -5.71 3.70
C ALA A 84 9.45 -5.74 2.25
N LYS A 85 8.52 -5.80 1.31
CA LYS A 85 8.76 -5.85 -0.14
C LYS A 85 8.16 -4.62 -0.78
N ALA A 86 8.96 -3.84 -1.49
CA ALA A 86 8.53 -2.70 -2.26
C ALA A 86 8.53 -3.04 -3.75
N TYR A 87 7.39 -2.83 -4.39
CA TYR A 87 7.21 -2.85 -5.83
C TYR A 87 7.02 -1.42 -6.26
N TYR A 88 7.90 -0.92 -7.11
CA TYR A 88 7.88 0.49 -7.49
C TYR A 88 8.14 0.64 -8.95
N SER A 89 7.59 1.69 -9.53
CA SER A 89 7.77 1.94 -10.94
C SER A 89 8.73 3.09 -11.20
N CYS A 90 9.45 3.01 -12.31
CA CYS A 90 10.37 4.06 -12.73
C CYS A 90 10.40 4.21 -14.25
N PHE A 91 11.00 5.32 -14.67
CA PHE A 91 11.38 5.57 -16.05
C PHE A 91 12.87 5.87 -16.12
N SER A 92 13.55 5.35 -17.16
CA SER A 92 14.95 5.69 -17.42
C SER A 92 15.11 6.89 -18.36
N VAL A 93 14.04 7.37 -19.00
CA VAL A 93 14.07 8.53 -19.92
C VAL A 93 12.86 9.42 -19.69
N ASP A 94 12.91 10.63 -20.24
CA ASP A 94 11.77 11.55 -20.21
C ASP A 94 10.59 10.99 -20.97
N GLN A 95 9.66 10.41 -20.22
CA GLN A 95 8.48 9.76 -20.75
C GLN A 95 7.63 10.68 -21.63
N TRP A 96 7.60 11.99 -21.38
CA TRP A 96 6.74 12.91 -22.12
C TRP A 96 7.30 13.31 -23.47
N HIS A 97 8.58 13.02 -23.72
CA HIS A 97 9.31 13.49 -24.90
C HIS A 97 10.05 12.39 -25.66
N VAL A 98 9.95 11.13 -25.21
CA VAL A 98 10.47 9.94 -25.90
C VAL A 98 9.30 9.05 -26.33
N ASP A 99 9.15 8.87 -27.64
CA ASP A 99 7.96 8.26 -28.27
C ASP A 99 7.63 6.85 -27.75
N ASP A 100 8.64 6.04 -27.41
CA ASP A 100 8.51 4.65 -26.97
C ASP A 100 8.85 4.48 -25.47
N ALA A 101 8.83 5.55 -24.69
CA ALA A 101 9.23 5.51 -23.29
C ALA A 101 8.43 4.51 -22.46
N TRP A 102 7.13 4.38 -22.71
CA TRP A 102 6.29 3.44 -21.98
C TRP A 102 6.49 1.98 -22.40
N GLU A 103 6.90 1.74 -23.63
CA GLU A 103 7.18 0.39 -24.12
C GLU A 103 8.58 -0.06 -23.69
N ASN A 104 9.59 0.81 -23.80
CA ASN A 104 10.99 0.43 -23.70
C ASN A 104 11.75 0.99 -22.50
N HIS A 105 11.20 2.00 -21.82
CA HIS A 105 11.88 2.71 -20.73
C HIS A 105 11.08 2.79 -19.42
N ALA A 106 9.95 2.09 -19.36
CA ALA A 106 9.09 1.94 -18.20
C ALA A 106 9.36 0.60 -17.51
N TYR A 107 9.55 0.62 -16.20
CA TYR A 107 9.94 -0.56 -15.44
C TYR A 107 9.15 -0.69 -14.14
N LEU A 108 8.78 -1.93 -13.82
CA LEU A 108 8.39 -2.33 -12.47
C LEU A 108 9.62 -2.96 -11.80
N CYS A 109 10.03 -2.40 -10.69
CA CYS A 109 11.22 -2.76 -9.94
C CYS A 109 10.86 -3.29 -8.54
N TYR A 110 11.83 -3.95 -7.90
CA TYR A 110 11.66 -4.58 -6.58
C TYR A 110 12.75 -4.14 -5.60
N ALA A 111 12.37 -3.83 -4.37
CA ALA A 111 13.30 -3.65 -3.26
C ALA A 111 12.80 -4.37 -2.02
N GLU A 112 13.71 -4.67 -1.09
CA GLU A 112 13.38 -5.35 0.15
C GLU A 112 14.01 -4.69 1.38
N SER A 113 13.35 -4.84 2.53
CA SER A 113 13.75 -4.19 3.77
C SER A 113 13.30 -4.98 5.00
N LEU A 114 14.14 -5.02 6.02
CA LEU A 114 13.81 -5.63 7.33
C LEU A 114 13.18 -4.63 8.31
N ASP A 115 13.34 -3.32 8.08
CA ASP A 115 12.92 -2.26 9.01
C ASP A 115 12.02 -1.20 8.36
N GLY A 116 11.78 -1.29 7.06
CA GLY A 116 11.01 -0.33 6.27
C GLY A 116 11.73 1.01 6.04
N VAL A 117 12.98 1.16 6.48
CA VAL A 117 13.78 2.39 6.40
C VAL A 117 15.00 2.20 5.51
N HIS A 118 15.70 1.08 5.61
CA HIS A 118 16.83 0.73 4.77
C HIS A 118 16.40 -0.29 3.73
N TRP A 119 16.50 0.08 2.46
CA TRP A 119 16.01 -0.71 1.34
C TRP A 119 17.16 -1.20 0.47
N GLU A 120 17.16 -2.51 0.19
CA GLU A 120 18.08 -3.16 -0.72
C GLU A 120 17.40 -3.39 -2.07
N LYS A 121 18.10 -3.09 -3.17
CA LYS A 121 17.68 -3.35 -4.55
C LYS A 121 18.46 -4.58 -5.05
N PRO A 122 17.94 -5.80 -4.87
CA PRO A 122 18.71 -7.01 -5.20
C PRO A 122 18.90 -7.14 -6.71
N ASN A 123 20.03 -7.72 -7.13
CA ASN A 123 20.22 -8.15 -8.50
C ASN A 123 19.35 -9.39 -8.78
N LEU A 124 18.31 -9.21 -9.59
CA LEU A 124 17.35 -10.27 -9.92
C LEU A 124 17.75 -11.11 -11.13
N GLY A 125 18.54 -10.56 -12.06
CA GLY A 125 18.95 -11.29 -13.27
C GLY A 125 17.81 -11.59 -14.26
N ILE A 126 16.68 -10.88 -14.18
CA ILE A 126 15.46 -11.18 -14.95
C ILE A 126 15.44 -10.41 -16.27
N VAL A 127 15.41 -9.08 -16.19
CA VAL A 127 15.22 -8.17 -17.32
C VAL A 127 16.56 -7.61 -17.78
N GLU A 128 16.78 -7.57 -19.10
CA GLU A 128 17.96 -6.93 -19.68
C GLU A 128 17.78 -5.41 -19.79
N PHE A 129 18.78 -4.68 -19.27
CA PHE A 129 18.93 -3.23 -19.36
C PHE A 129 20.37 -2.94 -19.81
N GLU A 130 20.52 -2.20 -20.91
CA GLU A 130 21.83 -1.81 -21.48
C GLU A 130 22.85 -2.96 -21.61
N GLY A 131 22.37 -4.14 -22.04
CA GLY A 131 23.21 -5.31 -22.31
C GLY A 131 23.59 -6.14 -21.08
N THR A 132 23.07 -5.81 -19.88
CA THR A 132 23.24 -6.61 -18.66
C THR A 132 21.91 -6.91 -17.99
N LYS A 133 21.88 -7.93 -17.13
CA LYS A 133 20.74 -8.24 -16.25
C LYS A 133 21.00 -7.92 -14.78
N GLU A 134 22.11 -7.21 -14.51
CA GLU A 134 22.51 -6.81 -13.16
C GLU A 134 21.66 -5.64 -12.65
N ASN A 135 20.39 -5.92 -12.34
CA ASN A 135 19.41 -4.93 -11.92
C ASN A 135 18.28 -5.58 -11.10
N ASN A 136 17.41 -4.73 -10.54
CA ASN A 136 16.24 -5.14 -9.76
C ASN A 136 14.90 -5.01 -10.51
N ILE A 137 14.94 -5.04 -11.84
CA ILE A 137 13.76 -4.89 -12.69
C ILE A 137 13.04 -6.23 -12.80
N LEU A 138 11.75 -6.23 -12.46
CA LEU A 138 10.85 -7.38 -12.58
C LEU A 138 10.25 -7.49 -13.98
N MET A 139 9.76 -6.36 -14.51
CA MET A 139 8.99 -6.32 -15.75
C MET A 139 9.23 -5.01 -16.50
N LYS A 140 9.27 -5.08 -17.84
CA LYS A 140 9.22 -3.92 -18.72
C LYS A 140 7.78 -3.51 -19.00
N SER A 141 7.60 -2.25 -19.37
CA SER A 141 6.34 -1.67 -19.85
C SER A 141 5.20 -1.66 -18.82
N VAL A 142 5.54 -1.75 -17.53
CA VAL A 142 4.60 -1.73 -16.40
C VAL A 142 4.98 -0.60 -15.45
N VAL A 143 4.09 0.38 -15.26
CA VAL A 143 4.37 1.58 -14.42
C VAL A 143 3.33 1.87 -13.33
N ASP A 144 2.18 1.20 -13.34
CA ASP A 144 1.05 1.48 -12.45
C ASP A 144 0.61 0.21 -11.70
N GLY A 145 1.59 -0.66 -11.45
CA GLY A 145 1.38 -1.98 -10.86
C GLY A 145 1.05 -1.93 -9.38
N THR A 146 0.11 -2.77 -8.95
CA THR A 146 -0.15 -3.02 -7.52
C THR A 146 -0.02 -4.50 -7.21
N VAL A 147 0.80 -4.82 -6.22
CA VAL A 147 1.01 -6.19 -5.75
C VAL A 147 0.28 -6.42 -4.44
N PHE A 148 -0.50 -7.50 -4.35
CA PHE A 148 -1.07 -7.95 -3.08
C PHE A 148 -0.88 -9.45 -2.88
N ILE A 149 -0.90 -9.86 -1.61
CA ILE A 149 -0.88 -11.27 -1.21
C ILE A 149 -2.33 -11.73 -1.09
N ASP A 150 -2.73 -12.65 -1.95
CA ASP A 150 -4.06 -13.25 -1.96
C ASP A 150 -4.14 -14.38 -0.93
N PRO A 151 -4.94 -14.23 0.15
CA PRO A 151 -5.07 -15.25 1.18
C PRO A 151 -5.82 -16.50 0.71
N ASN A 152 -6.55 -16.43 -0.41
CA ASN A 152 -7.37 -17.53 -0.94
C ASN A 152 -6.77 -18.21 -2.18
N ALA A 153 -5.64 -17.70 -2.68
CA ALA A 153 -4.98 -18.29 -3.82
C ALA A 153 -4.23 -19.57 -3.45
N ALA A 154 -4.16 -20.49 -4.41
CA ALA A 154 -3.14 -21.54 -4.39
C ALA A 154 -1.73 -20.93 -4.28
N LYS A 155 -0.80 -21.66 -3.66
CA LYS A 155 0.55 -21.18 -3.33
C LYS A 155 1.29 -20.60 -4.55
N GLU A 156 1.10 -21.20 -5.72
CA GLU A 156 1.73 -20.83 -6.99
C GLU A 156 1.25 -19.47 -7.52
N LYS A 157 0.10 -18.99 -7.00
CA LYS A 157 -0.54 -17.75 -7.42
C LYS A 157 -0.81 -16.82 -6.25
N ARG A 158 -0.08 -16.99 -5.15
CA ARG A 158 -0.26 -16.26 -3.88
C ARG A 158 -0.07 -14.76 -4.04
N TYR A 159 0.88 -14.34 -4.86
CA TYR A 159 1.06 -12.94 -5.22
C TYR A 159 0.24 -12.63 -6.46
N LYS A 160 -0.48 -11.51 -6.43
CA LYS A 160 -1.22 -10.96 -7.56
C LYS A 160 -0.67 -9.59 -7.87
N LEU A 161 -0.42 -9.33 -9.16
CA LEU A 161 -0.05 -8.02 -9.67
C LEU A 161 -1.17 -7.53 -10.58
N LEU A 162 -1.88 -6.47 -10.18
CA LEU A 162 -2.76 -5.72 -11.05
C LEU A 162 -1.93 -4.71 -11.81
N HIS A 163 -2.02 -4.70 -13.15
CA HIS A 163 -1.24 -3.78 -13.97
C HIS A 163 -1.83 -3.60 -15.36
N THR A 164 -1.27 -2.62 -16.07
CA THR A 164 -1.49 -2.36 -17.49
C THR A 164 -0.15 -2.49 -18.23
N ILE A 165 -0.19 -2.88 -19.51
CA ILE A 165 1.00 -2.94 -20.36
C ILE A 165 0.96 -1.74 -21.31
N GLY A 166 1.82 -0.76 -21.04
CA GLY A 166 1.76 0.56 -21.68
C GLY A 166 0.44 1.32 -21.37
N PRO A 167 0.40 2.64 -21.59
CA PRO A 167 -0.70 3.48 -21.10
C PRO A 167 -1.99 3.32 -21.93
N HIS A 168 -1.96 2.65 -23.09
CA HIS A 168 -3.11 2.68 -24.02
C HIS A 168 -3.39 1.37 -24.81
N LYS A 169 -2.73 0.24 -24.53
CA LYS A 169 -2.76 -0.92 -25.46
C LYS A 169 -3.14 -2.28 -24.86
N GLY A 170 -3.43 -2.40 -23.56
CA GLY A 170 -3.37 -3.71 -22.91
C GLY A 170 -4.59 -4.20 -22.13
N GLY A 171 -5.54 -3.31 -21.79
CA GLY A 171 -6.54 -3.58 -20.76
C GLY A 171 -5.92 -3.80 -19.36
N LEU A 172 -6.74 -3.92 -18.33
CA LEU A 172 -6.28 -4.32 -17.00
C LEU A 172 -5.93 -5.81 -17.00
N ARG A 173 -4.77 -6.16 -16.46
CA ARG A 173 -4.28 -7.53 -16.32
C ARG A 173 -4.03 -7.88 -14.86
N VAL A 174 -4.14 -9.16 -14.56
CA VAL A 174 -3.77 -9.74 -13.27
C VAL A 174 -2.73 -10.81 -13.50
N SER A 175 -1.46 -10.46 -13.26
CA SER A 175 -0.37 -11.44 -13.23
C SER A 175 -0.31 -12.12 -11.87
N TYR A 176 0.28 -13.30 -11.82
CA TYR A 176 0.42 -14.06 -10.57
C TYR A 176 1.83 -14.60 -10.39
N SER A 177 2.21 -14.80 -9.13
CA SER A 177 3.52 -15.32 -8.74
C SER A 177 3.43 -16.12 -7.43
N ALA A 178 4.36 -17.05 -7.24
CA ALA A 178 4.53 -17.79 -6.00
C ALA A 178 5.42 -17.05 -4.99
N ASP A 179 6.44 -16.35 -5.49
CA ASP A 179 7.50 -15.69 -4.70
C ASP A 179 7.40 -14.16 -4.72
N GLY A 180 6.52 -13.62 -5.55
CA GLY A 180 6.36 -12.19 -5.76
C GLY A 180 7.51 -11.58 -6.56
N ILE A 181 8.29 -12.38 -7.29
CA ILE A 181 9.41 -11.94 -8.12
C ILE A 181 9.19 -12.44 -9.56
N HIS A 182 8.90 -13.72 -9.73
CA HIS A 182 8.67 -14.32 -11.05
C HIS A 182 7.17 -14.30 -11.38
N PHE A 183 6.73 -13.26 -12.09
CA PHE A 183 5.32 -13.09 -12.47
C PHE A 183 5.00 -13.78 -13.80
N THR A 184 3.90 -14.52 -13.82
CA THR A 184 3.27 -15.03 -15.03
C THR A 184 2.07 -14.16 -15.39
N THR A 185 2.06 -13.63 -16.62
CA THR A 185 0.98 -12.79 -17.15
C THR A 185 0.09 -13.60 -18.08
N PRO A 186 -1.21 -13.77 -17.76
CA PRO A 186 -2.16 -14.36 -18.70
C PRO A 186 -2.29 -13.55 -20.00
N ASP A 187 -2.56 -14.24 -21.12
CA ASP A 187 -2.68 -13.60 -22.44
C ASP A 187 -3.85 -12.63 -22.55
N LYS A 188 -4.96 -12.90 -21.85
CA LYS A 188 -6.17 -12.07 -21.89
C LYS A 188 -6.23 -11.09 -20.72
N PRO A 189 -6.63 -9.82 -20.96
CA PRO A 189 -6.94 -8.91 -19.89
C PRO A 189 -8.17 -9.38 -19.10
N VAL A 190 -8.27 -8.94 -17.85
CA VAL A 190 -9.47 -9.13 -17.02
C VAL A 190 -10.52 -8.06 -17.29
N ILE A 191 -10.09 -6.90 -17.81
CA ILE A 191 -10.94 -5.79 -18.23
C ILE A 191 -10.35 -5.20 -19.51
N ASP A 192 -11.18 -5.00 -20.54
CA ASP A 192 -10.72 -4.58 -21.87
C ASP A 192 -10.34 -3.09 -21.97
N TRP A 193 -10.76 -2.26 -21.01
CA TRP A 193 -10.38 -0.85 -20.95
C TRP A 193 -9.22 -0.61 -20.00
N THR A 194 -8.46 0.45 -20.27
CA THR A 194 -7.27 0.83 -19.50
C THR A 194 -7.65 1.90 -18.47
N PRO A 195 -7.48 1.64 -17.18
CA PRO A 195 -7.68 2.66 -16.16
C PRO A 195 -6.46 3.61 -16.05
N ASP A 196 -6.67 4.81 -15.53
CA ASP A 196 -5.77 5.99 -15.64
C ASP A 196 -4.65 6.04 -14.59
N SER A 197 -4.72 5.24 -13.53
CA SER A 197 -3.78 5.34 -12.38
C SER A 197 -3.35 4.01 -11.76
N GLN A 198 -2.74 4.01 -10.57
CA GLN A 198 -2.45 2.77 -9.85
C GLN A 198 -3.73 2.15 -9.28
N GLN A 199 -3.99 0.92 -9.70
CA GLN A 199 -5.23 0.20 -9.43
C GLN A 199 -5.08 -0.65 -8.17
N ASN A 200 -6.10 -0.75 -7.33
CA ASN A 200 -6.01 -1.54 -6.10
C ASN A 200 -7.02 -2.69 -6.11
N ALA A 201 -6.63 -3.86 -5.64
CA ALA A 201 -7.56 -4.96 -5.44
C ALA A 201 -7.21 -5.78 -4.20
N PHE A 202 -8.24 -6.41 -3.65
CA PHE A 202 -8.14 -7.31 -2.51
C PHE A 202 -9.31 -8.30 -2.53
N TRP A 203 -9.19 -9.37 -1.76
CA TRP A 203 -10.31 -10.24 -1.45
C TRP A 203 -11.11 -9.70 -0.27
N ASP A 204 -12.42 -9.57 -0.43
CA ASP A 204 -13.34 -9.15 0.63
C ASP A 204 -14.13 -10.35 1.15
N ASP A 205 -13.77 -10.83 2.34
CA ASP A 205 -14.40 -11.98 3.00
C ASP A 205 -15.89 -11.74 3.29
N ARG A 206 -16.33 -10.49 3.48
CA ARG A 206 -17.71 -10.15 3.84
C ARG A 206 -18.69 -10.44 2.71
N ILE A 207 -18.21 -10.35 1.47
CA ILE A 207 -19.02 -10.56 0.25
C ILE A 207 -18.54 -11.76 -0.58
N GLY A 208 -17.46 -12.43 -0.17
CA GLY A 208 -16.88 -13.58 -0.87
C GLY A 208 -16.44 -13.26 -2.29
N LYS A 209 -15.87 -12.08 -2.53
CA LYS A 209 -15.49 -11.60 -3.86
C LYS A 209 -14.18 -10.82 -3.85
N TYR A 210 -13.49 -10.85 -4.98
CA TYR A 210 -12.46 -9.86 -5.27
C TYR A 210 -13.10 -8.50 -5.57
N VAL A 211 -12.58 -7.47 -4.91
CA VAL A 211 -12.97 -6.08 -5.13
C VAL A 211 -11.78 -5.36 -5.75
N ALA A 212 -12.03 -4.67 -6.87
CA ALA A 212 -11.05 -3.79 -7.50
C ALA A 212 -11.56 -2.34 -7.45
N LEU A 213 -10.71 -1.45 -6.96
CA LEU A 213 -10.92 -0.01 -6.93
C LEU A 213 -10.15 0.58 -8.10
N LEU A 214 -10.90 1.08 -9.08
CA LEU A 214 -10.35 1.56 -10.34
C LEU A 214 -10.61 3.05 -10.55
N ARG A 215 -9.64 3.72 -11.18
CA ARG A 215 -9.76 5.10 -11.67
C ARG A 215 -9.06 5.22 -13.00
#